data_AF-A0A8T3TKX3-F1
#
_entry.id   AF-A0A8T3TKX3-F1
#
_cell.length_a   1.000
_cell.length_b   1.000
_cell.length_c   1.000
_cell.angle_alpha   90.00
_cell.angle_beta   90.00
_cell.angle_gamma   90.00
#
_symmetry.space_group_name_H-M   'P 1'
#
loop_
_entity.id
_entity.type
_entity.pdbx_description
1 polymer ?
#
loop_
_entity_poly.entity_id
_entity_poly.type
_entity_poly.pdbx_seq_one_letter_code
_entity_poly.pdbx_strand_id
1 'polypeptide(L)' 'RPQAAGKAEILHTLNGSGLALARTVAAILEVYQTPDGGVTVPDVLQARLGATLGG' A
#
# COMPACT_ATOMS: atom_id res chain seq x y z
N ARG A 1 -8.86 29.74 -29.29
CA ARG A 1 -10.25 29.95 -28.81
C ARG A 1 -11.03 28.69 -29.18
N PRO A 2 -11.30 27.75 -28.26
CA PRO A 2 -11.95 26.50 -28.65
C PRO A 2 -13.40 26.78 -29.07
N GLN A 3 -13.81 26.21 -30.21
CA GLN A 3 -15.13 26.37 -30.82
C GLN A 3 -16.20 25.47 -30.17
N ALA A 4 -17.43 26.00 -30.15
CA ALA A 4 -18.75 25.37 -30.03
C ALA A 4 -18.99 24.33 -28.92
N ALA A 5 -19.86 24.70 -27.97
CA ALA A 5 -20.30 23.89 -26.83
C ALA A 5 -21.09 22.64 -27.27
N GLY A 6 -20.39 21.50 -27.37
CA GLY A 6 -21.01 20.18 -27.32
C GLY A 6 -21.60 19.90 -25.94
N LYS A 7 -22.69 19.14 -25.88
CA LYS A 7 -23.40 18.78 -24.63
C LYS A 7 -22.42 18.10 -23.68
N ALA A 8 -22.27 18.59 -22.45
CA ALA A 8 -21.37 17.98 -21.47
C ALA A 8 -21.77 16.52 -21.20
N GLU A 9 -20.81 15.60 -21.20
CA GLU A 9 -21.01 14.18 -20.93
C GLU A 9 -20.74 13.86 -19.45
N ILE A 10 -21.50 12.90 -18.90
CA ILE A 10 -21.34 12.46 -17.51
C ILE A 10 -20.19 11.44 -17.47
N LEU A 11 -19.16 11.71 -16.67
CA LEU A 11 -18.07 10.77 -16.43
C LEU A 11 -18.44 9.74 -15.35
N HIS A 12 -18.07 8.50 -15.58
CA HIS A 12 -18.13 7.45 -14.56
C HIS A 12 -16.92 7.53 -13.65
N THR A 13 -17.13 7.35 -12.35
CA THR A 13 -16.06 7.32 -11.35
C THR A 13 -15.87 5.90 -10.82
N LEU A 14 -14.62 5.54 -10.53
CA LEU A 14 -14.24 4.36 -9.79
C LEU A 14 -13.33 4.79 -8.64
N ASN A 15 -13.49 4.16 -7.48
CA ASN A 15 -12.61 4.35 -6.34
C ASN A 15 -12.25 3.00 -5.71
N GLY A 16 -11.13 2.98 -5.00
CA GLY A 16 -10.63 1.84 -4.26
C GLY A 16 -9.48 2.28 -3.35
N SER A 17 -9.33 1.61 -2.21
CA SER A 17 -8.26 1.89 -1.26
C SER A 17 -6.91 1.39 -1.80
N GLY A 18 -5.90 2.25 -1.83
CA GLY A 18 -4.53 1.83 -2.18
C GLY A 18 -3.86 1.00 -1.08
N LEU A 19 -4.24 1.22 0.19
CA LEU A 19 -3.74 0.46 1.34
C LEU A 19 -4.70 0.54 2.54
N ALA A 20 -4.98 -0.59 3.17
CA ALA A 20 -5.75 -0.65 4.42
C ALA A 20 -4.80 -0.84 5.62
N LEU A 21 -4.21 0.26 6.09
CA LEU A 21 -3.06 0.25 7.03
C LEU A 21 -3.20 -0.73 8.19
N ALA A 22 -4.30 -0.66 8.96
CA ALA A 22 -4.47 -1.52 10.14
C ALA A 22 -4.48 -3.01 9.79
N ARG A 23 -5.16 -3.39 8.70
CA ARG A 23 -5.23 -4.79 8.24
C ARG A 23 -3.90 -5.24 7.68
N THR A 24 -3.21 -4.39 6.93
CA THR A 24 -1.89 -4.70 6.39
C THR A 24 -0.85 -4.88 7.50
N VAL A 25 -0.85 -4.02 8.52
CA VAL A 25 0.06 -4.16 9.66
C VAL A 25 -0.22 -5.45 10.42
N ALA A 26 -1.49 -5.76 10.72
CA ALA A 26 -1.84 -7.01 11.39
C ALA A 26 -1.36 -8.25 10.63
N ALA A 27 -1.56 -8.28 9.30
CA ALA A 27 -1.10 -9.39 8.46
C ALA A 27 0.44 -9.51 8.42
N ILE A 28 1.16 -8.39 8.40
CA ILE A 28 2.64 -8.43 8.47
C ILE A 28 3.10 -9.01 9.81
N LEU A 29 2.50 -8.59 10.92
CA LEU A 29 2.86 -9.10 12.25
C LEU A 29 2.57 -10.61 12.40
N GLU A 30 1.47 -11.09 11.85
CA GLU A 30 1.08 -12.51 11.91
C GLU A 30 1.98 -13.40 11.03
N VAL A 31 2.26 -12.97 9.80
CA VAL A 31 2.99 -13.79 8.80
C VAL A 31 4.49 -13.78 9.04
N TYR A 32 5.05 -12.68 9.53
CA TYR A 32 6.50 -12.51 9.69
C TYR A 32 6.97 -12.64 11.15
N GLN A 33 6.13 -13.15 12.04
CA GLN A 33 6.53 -13.46 13.42
C GLN A 33 7.64 -14.51 13.44
N THR A 34 8.67 -14.29 14.27
CA THR A 34 9.77 -15.22 14.46
C THR A 34 9.59 -16.04 15.75
N PRO A 35 10.20 -17.23 15.88
CA PRO A 35 10.04 -18.09 17.06
C PRO A 35 10.48 -17.46 18.40
N ASP A 36 11.39 -16.48 18.34
CA ASP A 36 11.87 -15.69 19.47
C ASP A 36 10.96 -14.49 19.80
N GLY A 37 9.82 -14.35 19.11
CA GLY A 37 8.82 -13.31 19.36
C GLY A 37 9.07 -11.98 18.63
N GLY A 38 10.08 -11.94 17.76
CA GLY A 38 10.35 -10.81 16.86
C GLY A 38 9.46 -10.82 15.62
N VAL A 39 9.71 -9.86 14.72
CA VAL A 39 9.07 -9.79 13.39
C VAL A 39 10.14 -9.48 12.35
N THR A 40 10.27 -10.35 11.36
CA THR A 40 11.16 -10.11 10.21
C THR A 40 10.55 -9.05 9.31
N VAL A 41 11.33 -8.04 8.91
CA VAL A 41 10.84 -7.00 8.00
C VAL A 41 10.82 -7.56 6.57
N PRO A 42 9.68 -7.52 5.85
CA PRO A 42 9.61 -7.94 4.45
C PRO A 42 10.61 -7.17 3.59
N ASP A 43 11.29 -7.84 2.65
CA ASP A 43 12.38 -7.27 1.84
C ASP A 43 12.04 -5.92 1.21
N VAL A 44 10.82 -5.80 0.66
CA VAL A 44 10.33 -4.59 0.01
C VAL A 44 10.16 -3.39 0.95
N LEU A 45 10.09 -3.61 2.27
CA LEU A 45 9.93 -2.58 3.29
C LEU A 45 11.26 -2.19 3.96
N GLN A 46 12.30 -3.00 3.85
CA GLN A 46 13.56 -2.82 4.58
C GLN A 46 14.22 -1.45 4.32
N ALA A 47 14.30 -1.02 3.05
CA ALA A 47 14.86 0.27 2.67
C ALA A 47 14.10 1.48 3.26
N ARG A 48 12.79 1.32 3.52
CA ARG A 48 11.94 2.38 4.09
C ARG A 48 11.95 2.37 5.62
N LEU A 49 12.16 1.22 6.23
CA LEU A 49 12.14 1.03 7.69
C LEU A 49 13.54 1.04 8.32
N GLY A 50 14.60 1.17 7.53
CA GLY A 50 15.98 1.18 8.05
C GLY A 50 16.42 -0.18 8.60
N ALA A 51 15.75 -1.26 8.21
CA ALA A 51 16.17 -2.62 8.52
C ALA A 51 17.25 -3.05 7.52
N THR A 52 18.38 -3.56 8.02
CA THR A 52 19.48 -4.03 7.17
C THR A 52 19.14 -5.37 6.52
N LEU A 53 19.47 -5.50 5.22
CA LEU A 53 19.43 -6.76 4.48
C LEU A 53 20.48 -7.72 5.07
N GLY A 54 20.07 -8.56 6.02
CA GLY A 54 20.82 -9.74 6.46
C GLY A 54 21.98 -9.48 7.45
N GLY A 55 21.81 -10.06 8.64
CA GLY A 55 22.88 -10.66 9.43
C GLY A 55 22.49 -12.10 9.71
#